data_AF-A0A6A5EY32-F1
#
_entry.id   AF-A0A6A5EY32-F1
#
_cell.length_a   1.000
_cell.length_b   1.000
_cell.length_c   1.000
_cell.angle_alpha   90.00
_cell.angle_beta   90.00
_cell.angle_gamma   90.00
#
_symmetry.space_group_name_H-M   'P 1'
#
loop_
_entity.id
_entity.type
_entity.pdbx_description
1 polymer ?
#
loop_
_entity_poly.entity_id
_entity_poly.type
_entity_poly.pdbx_seq_one_letter_code
_entity_poly.pdbx_strand_id
1 'polypeptide(L)'
;MGGEVNVAMDASPSTDLNQVMSEIREHYESVIGKNRKELEAWYQNKITVVEEEANTHTEILVTFSTEVKDLKSAFQMLQIELQSHLSMKASLEGTLAETQARYAAQLASLQNMVTSLEAQLSQLHANIASNKQEYDMLLDIKTRLELEIAEYRRLLDGEDDSSRQVVTKVITVVETVVDGRVVESSKTVDVDVDEIK
;
A
#
# COMPACT_ATOMS: atom_id res chain seq x y z
N MET A 1 -40.16 104.15 120.02
CA MET A 1 -38.97 104.14 119.14
C MET A 1 -39.03 102.82 118.39
N GLY A 2 -39.39 102.77 117.11
CA GLY A 2 -38.79 103.54 116.02
C GLY A 2 -37.65 102.70 115.48
N GLY A 3 -37.95 101.83 114.52
CA GLY A 3 -37.02 100.85 113.97
C GLY A 3 -37.65 100.14 112.79
N GLU A 4 -38.03 100.94 111.78
CA GLU A 4 -38.41 100.47 110.46
C GLU A 4 -37.16 99.91 109.79
N VAL A 5 -37.09 98.58 109.66
CA VAL A 5 -36.00 97.90 108.95
C VAL A 5 -36.58 97.38 107.65
N ASN A 6 -36.40 98.19 106.61
CA ASN A 6 -36.69 97.84 105.23
C ASN A 6 -35.55 96.93 104.72
N VAL A 7 -35.87 95.65 104.48
CA VAL A 7 -34.94 94.67 103.89
C VAL A 7 -35.33 94.50 102.43
N ALA A 8 -34.66 95.25 101.56
CA ALA A 8 -34.74 95.07 100.12
C ALA A 8 -34.03 93.76 99.73
N MET A 9 -34.87 92.86 99.22
CA MET A 9 -34.61 91.73 98.31
C MET A 9 -33.25 91.75 97.59
N ASP A 10 -32.50 90.64 97.72
CA ASP A 10 -31.67 90.12 96.61
C ASP A 10 -31.95 88.62 96.48
N ALA A 11 -33.14 88.31 95.97
CA ALA A 11 -33.36 87.02 95.33
C ALA A 11 -32.97 87.23 93.87
N SER A 12 -31.96 86.49 93.39
CA SER A 12 -31.59 86.51 91.98
C SER A 12 -32.87 86.38 91.12
N PRO A 13 -32.93 87.01 89.94
CA PRO A 13 -34.13 87.00 89.10
C PRO A 13 -34.66 85.58 89.01
N SER A 14 -35.96 85.39 89.30
CA SER A 14 -36.59 84.08 89.18
C SER A 14 -36.29 83.54 87.80
N THR A 15 -35.49 82.47 87.72
CA THR A 15 -35.19 81.80 86.46
C THR A 15 -36.50 81.51 85.75
N ASP A 16 -36.70 82.08 84.56
CA ASP A 16 -37.93 81.88 83.81
C ASP A 16 -37.96 80.41 83.36
N LEU A 17 -38.72 79.62 84.12
CA LEU A 17 -38.83 78.18 83.91
C LEU A 17 -39.35 77.88 82.49
N ASN A 18 -40.14 78.78 81.90
CA ASN A 18 -40.62 78.63 80.53
C ASN A 18 -39.48 78.76 79.50
N GLN A 19 -38.55 79.69 79.73
CA GLN A 19 -37.38 79.88 78.86
C GLN A 19 -36.47 78.64 78.92
N VAL A 20 -36.16 78.15 80.12
CA VAL A 20 -35.35 76.94 80.31
C VAL A 20 -36.03 75.71 79.70
N MET A 21 -37.35 75.56 79.88
CA MET A 21 -38.10 74.46 79.25
C MET A 21 -38.13 74.57 77.71
N SER A 22 -38.13 75.78 77.16
CA SER A 22 -38.04 76.02 75.71
C SER A 22 -36.66 75.65 75.16
N GLU A 23 -35.59 76.06 75.84
CA GLU A 23 -34.21 75.70 75.47
C GLU A 23 -33.96 74.19 75.54
N ILE A 24 -34.50 73.52 76.57
CA ILE A 24 -34.45 72.06 76.69
C ILE A 24 -35.20 71.40 75.51
N ARG A 25 -36.40 71.91 75.15
CA ARG A 25 -37.15 71.40 73.99
C ARG A 25 -36.35 71.58 72.69
N GLU A 26 -35.79 72.76 72.45
CA GLU A 26 -35.03 73.07 71.24
C GLU A 26 -33.75 72.22 71.14
N HIS A 27 -33.07 71.99 72.27
CA HIS A 27 -31.94 71.06 72.34
C HIS A 27 -32.34 69.63 71.97
N TYR A 28 -33.43 69.10 72.54
CA TYR A 28 -33.91 67.77 72.19
C TYR A 28 -34.40 67.66 70.73
N GLU A 29 -35.10 68.67 70.22
CA GLU A 29 -35.51 68.72 68.81
C GLU A 29 -34.29 68.75 67.87
N SER A 30 -33.23 69.49 68.23
CA SER A 30 -31.96 69.50 67.49
C SER A 30 -31.28 68.13 67.51
N VAL A 31 -31.21 67.48 68.67
CA VAL A 31 -30.61 66.14 68.83
C VAL A 31 -31.40 65.09 68.04
N ILE A 32 -32.74 65.12 68.11
CA ILE A 32 -33.61 64.22 67.34
C ILE A 32 -33.44 64.47 65.83
N GLY A 33 -33.37 65.74 65.42
CA GLY A 33 -33.15 66.12 64.02
C GLY A 33 -31.80 65.65 63.48
N LYS A 34 -30.72 65.79 64.28
CA LYS A 34 -29.38 65.29 63.94
C LYS A 34 -29.36 63.76 63.88
N ASN A 35 -29.89 63.08 64.90
CA ASN A 35 -29.94 61.62 64.94
C ASN A 35 -30.73 61.05 63.75
N ARG A 36 -31.87 61.67 63.38
CA ARG A 36 -32.64 61.27 62.20
C ARG A 36 -31.82 61.39 60.90
N LYS A 37 -31.13 62.51 60.70
CA LYS A 37 -30.28 62.70 59.52
C LYS A 37 -29.11 61.73 59.47
N GLU A 38 -28.45 61.50 60.61
CA GLU A 38 -27.33 60.56 60.72
C GLU A 38 -27.78 59.13 60.45
N LEU A 39 -28.95 58.74 60.99
CA LEU A 39 -29.54 57.42 60.76
C LEU A 39 -29.92 57.23 59.29
N GLU A 40 -30.55 58.22 58.67
CA GLU A 40 -30.90 58.20 57.24
C GLU A 40 -29.65 58.11 56.36
N ALA A 41 -28.61 58.90 56.64
CA ALA A 41 -27.34 58.83 55.93
C ALA A 41 -26.64 57.47 56.13
N TRP A 42 -26.69 56.90 57.33
CA TRP A 42 -26.14 55.58 57.62
C TRP A 42 -26.86 54.48 56.85
N TYR A 43 -28.20 54.49 56.83
CA TYR A 43 -28.99 53.54 56.03
C TYR A 43 -28.74 53.70 54.54
N GLN A 44 -28.71 54.95 54.05
CA GLN A 44 -28.45 55.21 52.64
C GLN A 44 -27.08 54.68 52.23
N ASN A 45 -26.03 54.94 53.03
CA ASN A 45 -24.69 54.41 52.80
C ASN A 45 -24.67 52.87 52.83
N LYS A 46 -25.43 52.25 53.75
CA LYS A 46 -25.50 50.79 53.83
C LYS A 46 -26.18 50.19 52.59
N ILE A 47 -27.25 50.82 52.10
CA ILE A 47 -27.94 50.41 50.86
C ILE A 47 -26.99 50.55 49.67
N THR A 48 -26.31 51.70 49.52
CA THR A 48 -25.41 51.94 48.38
C THR A 48 -24.26 50.93 48.35
N VAL A 49 -23.67 50.57 49.50
CA VAL A 49 -22.61 49.56 49.56
C VAL A 49 -23.11 48.19 49.11
N VAL A 50 -24.30 47.78 49.56
CA VAL A 50 -24.89 46.49 49.17
C VAL A 50 -25.27 46.49 47.68
N GLU A 51 -25.76 47.61 47.16
CA GLU A 51 -26.10 47.76 45.75
C GLU A 51 -24.85 47.72 44.85
N GLU A 52 -23.77 48.37 45.26
CA GLU A 52 -22.47 48.30 44.57
C GLU A 52 -21.88 46.88 44.62
N GLU A 53 -21.96 46.20 45.77
CA GLU A 53 -21.55 44.80 45.90
C GLU A 53 -22.39 43.88 45.01
N ALA A 54 -23.71 44.06 44.96
CA ALA A 54 -24.60 43.29 44.07
C ALA A 54 -24.29 43.54 42.59
N ASN A 55 -24.01 44.79 42.21
CA ASN A 55 -23.64 45.16 40.84
C ASN A 55 -22.31 44.52 40.43
N THR A 56 -21.29 44.60 41.28
CA THR A 56 -19.97 43.98 41.02
C THR A 56 -20.08 42.46 40.91
N HIS A 57 -20.83 41.81 41.80
CA HIS A 57 -21.07 40.37 41.71
C HIS A 57 -21.81 39.99 40.42
N THR A 58 -22.78 40.80 40.00
CA THR A 58 -23.50 40.59 38.73
C THR A 58 -22.57 40.70 37.53
N GLU A 59 -21.66 41.67 37.52
CA GLU A 59 -20.66 41.82 36.45
C GLU A 59 -19.69 40.62 36.40
N ILE A 60 -19.23 40.15 37.56
CA ILE A 60 -18.39 38.94 37.67
C ILE A 60 -19.14 37.70 37.15
N LEU A 61 -20.43 37.56 37.48
CA LEU A 61 -21.24 36.45 36.98
C LEU A 61 -21.43 36.51 35.45
N VAL A 62 -21.63 37.70 34.89
CA VAL A 62 -21.76 37.89 33.44
C VAL A 62 -20.43 37.55 32.74
N THR A 63 -19.30 38.04 33.26
CA THR A 63 -17.97 37.75 32.69
C THR A 63 -17.63 36.27 32.75
N PHE A 64 -17.84 35.61 33.89
CA PHE A 64 -17.65 34.16 34.01
C PHE A 64 -18.57 33.37 33.08
N SER A 65 -19.84 33.79 32.94
CA SER A 65 -20.78 33.17 32.00
C SER A 65 -20.30 33.28 30.55
N THR A 66 -19.76 34.43 30.15
CA THR A 66 -19.16 34.59 28.81
C THR A 66 -17.92 33.72 28.63
N GLU A 67 -17.04 33.66 29.62
CA GLU A 67 -15.83 32.83 29.55
C GLU A 67 -16.18 31.34 29.40
N VAL A 68 -17.15 30.84 30.19
CA VAL A 68 -17.64 29.46 30.07
C VAL A 68 -18.20 29.18 28.67
N LYS A 69 -18.93 30.13 28.08
CA LYS A 69 -19.47 30.00 26.72
C LYS A 69 -18.36 29.96 25.67
N ASP A 70 -17.32 30.76 25.83
CA ASP A 70 -16.19 30.81 24.91
C ASP A 70 -15.37 29.53 24.99
N LEU A 71 -15.07 29.04 26.21
CA LEU A 71 -14.41 27.74 26.40
C LEU A 71 -15.22 26.60 25.79
N LYS A 72 -16.55 26.59 25.99
CA LYS A 72 -17.42 25.57 25.40
C LYS A 72 -17.38 25.61 23.88
N SER A 73 -17.37 26.80 23.29
CA SER A 73 -17.28 26.98 21.83
C SER A 73 -15.92 26.51 21.30
N ALA A 74 -14.83 26.87 21.98
CA ALA A 74 -13.49 26.40 21.63
C ALA A 74 -13.35 24.87 21.73
N PHE A 75 -13.91 24.27 22.78
CA PHE A 75 -13.95 22.82 22.94
C PHE A 75 -14.70 22.13 21.79
N GLN A 76 -15.86 22.67 21.39
CA GLN A 76 -16.61 22.13 20.25
C GLN A 76 -15.83 22.24 18.94
N MET A 77 -15.16 23.36 18.70
CA MET A 77 -14.29 23.52 17.51
C MET A 77 -13.17 22.48 17.51
N LEU A 78 -12.47 22.31 18.63
CA LEU A 78 -11.39 21.33 18.75
C LEU A 78 -11.90 19.90 18.57
N GLN A 79 -13.10 19.59 19.06
CA GLN A 79 -13.74 18.30 18.85
C GLN A 79 -14.04 18.03 17.37
N ILE A 80 -14.53 19.04 16.63
CA ILE A 80 -14.76 18.94 15.19
C ILE A 80 -13.44 18.75 14.44
N GLU A 81 -12.41 19.51 14.79
CA GLU A 81 -11.07 19.39 14.20
C GLU A 81 -10.49 17.99 14.43
N LEU A 82 -10.61 17.44 15.65
CA LEU A 82 -10.22 16.07 15.96
C LEU A 82 -10.95 15.05 15.07
N GLN A 83 -12.28 15.18 14.92
CA GLN A 83 -13.05 14.28 14.05
C GLN A 83 -12.67 14.41 12.57
N SER A 84 -12.35 15.63 12.12
CA SER A 84 -11.85 15.88 10.78
C SER A 84 -10.50 15.18 10.55
N HIS A 85 -9.57 15.32 11.49
CA HIS A 85 -8.27 14.63 11.43
C HIS A 85 -8.39 13.12 11.46
N LEU A 86 -9.27 12.55 12.28
CA LEU A 86 -9.53 11.12 12.30
C LEU A 86 -10.10 10.62 10.96
N SER A 87 -11.03 11.38 10.36
CA SER A 87 -11.58 11.05 9.04
C SER A 87 -10.51 11.13 7.95
N MET A 88 -9.66 12.16 7.97
CA MET A 88 -8.55 12.31 7.03
C MET A 88 -7.55 11.16 7.17
N LYS A 89 -7.18 10.79 8.40
CA LYS A 89 -6.31 9.65 8.68
C LYS A 89 -6.90 8.36 8.09
N ALA A 90 -8.16 8.06 8.38
CA ALA A 90 -8.82 6.85 7.86
C ALA A 90 -8.85 6.82 6.32
N SER A 91 -9.10 7.96 5.68
CA SER A 91 -9.04 8.07 4.22
C SER A 91 -7.64 7.79 3.68
N LEU A 92 -6.59 8.35 4.30
CA LEU A 92 -5.21 8.14 3.87
C LEU A 92 -4.76 6.69 4.07
N GLU A 93 -5.12 6.07 5.20
CA GLU A 93 -4.87 4.65 5.45
C GLU A 93 -5.59 3.77 4.42
N GLY A 94 -6.83 4.12 4.04
CA GLY A 94 -7.57 3.46 2.98
C GLY A 94 -6.88 3.54 1.61
N THR A 95 -6.47 4.75 1.19
CA THR A 95 -5.72 4.94 -0.06
C THR A 95 -4.37 4.22 -0.03
N LEU A 96 -3.68 4.20 1.11
CA LEU A 96 -2.44 3.46 1.25
C LEU A 96 -2.66 1.94 1.07
N ALA A 97 -3.67 1.38 1.73
CA ALA A 97 -3.99 -0.04 1.59
C ALA A 97 -4.39 -0.40 0.16
N GLU A 98 -5.21 0.43 -0.49
CA GLU A 98 -5.62 0.23 -1.89
C GLU A 98 -4.41 0.28 -2.84
N THR A 99 -3.53 1.27 -2.69
CA THR A 99 -2.34 1.39 -3.54
C THR A 99 -1.38 0.22 -3.34
N GLN A 100 -1.15 -0.21 -2.09
CA GLN A 100 -0.35 -1.40 -1.78
C GLN A 100 -0.94 -2.66 -2.41
N ALA A 101 -2.25 -2.90 -2.25
CA ALA A 101 -2.93 -4.05 -2.85
C ALA A 101 -2.83 -4.03 -4.39
N ARG A 102 -3.01 -2.85 -5.01
CA ARG A 102 -2.88 -2.68 -6.46
C ARG A 102 -1.47 -3.02 -6.94
N TYR A 103 -0.43 -2.52 -6.28
CA TYR A 103 0.95 -2.81 -6.66
C TYR A 103 1.33 -4.28 -6.40
N ALA A 104 0.86 -4.87 -5.30
CA ALA A 104 1.05 -6.29 -5.03
C ALA A 104 0.42 -7.17 -6.12
N ALA A 105 -0.79 -6.84 -6.58
CA ALA A 105 -1.45 -7.54 -7.67
C ALA A 105 -0.70 -7.39 -9.01
N GLN A 106 -0.22 -6.18 -9.32
CA GLN A 106 0.60 -5.95 -10.52
C GLN A 106 1.90 -6.75 -10.48
N LEU A 107 2.58 -6.77 -9.33
CA LEU A 107 3.81 -7.54 -9.14
C LEU A 107 3.56 -9.04 -9.30
N ALA A 108 2.48 -9.57 -8.71
CA ALA A 108 2.10 -10.97 -8.87
C ALA A 108 1.81 -11.33 -10.33
N SER A 109 1.11 -10.44 -11.06
CA SER A 109 0.85 -10.62 -12.49
C SER A 109 2.14 -10.68 -13.32
N LEU A 110 3.06 -9.74 -13.08
CA LEU A 110 4.38 -9.74 -13.72
C LEU A 110 5.17 -11.00 -13.39
N GLN A 111 5.19 -11.43 -12.12
CA GLN A 111 5.88 -12.64 -11.70
C GLN A 111 5.33 -13.88 -12.39
N ASN A 112 4.00 -13.97 -12.55
CA ASN A 112 3.37 -15.07 -13.30
C ASN A 112 3.78 -15.06 -14.77
N MET A 113 3.88 -13.87 -15.40
CA MET A 113 4.36 -13.74 -16.77
C MET A 113 5.82 -14.18 -16.91
N VAL A 114 6.70 -13.75 -16.00
CA VAL A 114 8.09 -14.18 -15.97
C VAL A 114 8.19 -15.70 -15.83
N THR A 115 7.48 -16.28 -14.86
CA THR A 115 7.50 -17.72 -14.62
C THR A 115 7.01 -18.52 -15.83
N SER A 116 5.96 -18.03 -16.52
CA SER A 116 5.45 -18.65 -17.76
C SER A 116 6.49 -18.59 -18.89
N LEU A 117 7.17 -17.46 -19.07
CA LEU A 117 8.21 -17.31 -20.08
C LEU A 117 9.44 -18.20 -19.77
N GLU A 118 9.86 -18.27 -18.51
CA GLU A 118 10.93 -19.17 -18.07
C GLU A 118 10.58 -20.64 -18.35
N ALA A 119 9.33 -21.05 -18.07
CA ALA A 119 8.87 -22.40 -18.37
C ALA A 119 8.87 -22.69 -19.89
N GLN A 120 8.38 -21.75 -20.71
CA GLN A 120 8.40 -21.87 -22.17
C GLN A 120 9.84 -21.96 -22.71
N LEU A 121 10.75 -21.16 -22.17
CA LEU A 121 12.16 -21.17 -22.57
C LEU A 121 12.83 -22.49 -22.20
N SER A 122 12.56 -23.01 -20.99
CA SER A 122 13.03 -24.34 -20.57
C SER A 122 12.50 -25.45 -21.49
N GLN A 123 11.22 -25.40 -21.86
CA GLN A 123 10.63 -26.37 -22.79
C GLN A 123 11.29 -26.31 -24.16
N LEU A 124 11.54 -25.10 -24.68
CA LEU A 124 12.18 -24.91 -25.97
C LEU A 124 13.61 -25.44 -25.97
N HIS A 125 14.38 -25.22 -24.89
CA HIS A 125 15.70 -25.83 -24.71
C HIS A 125 15.66 -27.36 -24.71
N ALA A 126 14.69 -27.96 -24.01
CA ALA A 126 14.52 -29.41 -24.02
C ALA A 126 14.19 -29.94 -25.42
N ASN A 127 13.30 -29.25 -26.15
CA ASN A 127 12.95 -29.60 -27.53
C ASN A 127 14.16 -29.49 -28.47
N ILE A 128 14.98 -28.44 -28.35
CA ILE A 128 16.23 -28.30 -29.15
C ILE A 128 17.18 -29.45 -28.85
N ALA A 129 17.36 -29.82 -27.58
CA ALA A 129 18.22 -30.94 -27.21
C ALA A 129 17.73 -32.26 -27.82
N SER A 130 16.41 -32.52 -27.78
CA SER A 130 15.79 -33.69 -28.41
C SER A 130 15.99 -33.69 -29.93
N ASN A 131 15.68 -32.58 -30.60
CA ASN A 131 15.85 -32.45 -32.05
C ASN A 131 17.30 -32.64 -32.48
N LYS A 132 18.26 -32.17 -31.67
CA LYS A 132 19.68 -32.39 -31.92
C LYS A 132 20.02 -33.88 -31.86
N GLN A 133 19.53 -34.60 -30.84
CA GLN A 133 19.75 -36.03 -30.73
C GLN A 133 19.14 -36.80 -31.92
N GLU A 134 17.93 -36.44 -32.34
CA GLU A 134 17.29 -37.02 -33.54
C GLU A 134 18.09 -36.74 -34.81
N TYR A 135 18.59 -35.51 -34.96
CA TYR A 135 19.44 -35.14 -36.07
C TYR A 135 20.75 -35.93 -36.10
N ASP A 136 21.42 -36.06 -34.95
CA ASP A 136 22.67 -36.82 -34.83
C ASP A 136 22.46 -38.31 -35.20
N MET A 137 21.34 -38.92 -34.78
CA MET A 137 20.97 -40.28 -35.18
C MET A 137 20.71 -40.41 -36.69
N LEU A 138 19.98 -39.44 -37.26
CA LEU A 138 19.70 -39.44 -38.69
C LEU A 138 20.99 -39.26 -39.51
N LEU A 139 21.91 -38.42 -39.03
CA LEU A 139 23.21 -38.22 -39.65
C LEU A 139 24.03 -39.51 -39.62
N ASP A 140 24.06 -40.23 -38.49
CA ASP A 140 24.73 -41.53 -38.38
C ASP A 140 24.19 -42.54 -39.41
N ILE A 141 22.85 -42.69 -39.48
CA ILE A 141 22.19 -43.56 -40.46
C ILE A 141 22.56 -43.15 -41.89
N LYS A 142 22.52 -41.86 -42.20
CA LYS A 142 22.88 -41.33 -43.52
C LYS A 142 24.32 -41.67 -43.87
N THR A 143 25.26 -41.48 -42.94
CA THR A 143 26.68 -41.81 -43.20
C THR A 143 26.88 -43.31 -43.42
N ARG A 144 26.18 -44.17 -42.67
CA ARG A 144 26.22 -45.62 -42.89
C ARG A 144 25.67 -46.01 -44.26
N LEU A 145 24.54 -45.44 -44.68
CA LEU A 145 23.96 -45.70 -45.99
C LEU A 145 24.87 -45.21 -47.12
N GLU A 146 25.57 -44.09 -46.96
CA GLU A 146 26.56 -43.62 -47.94
C GLU A 146 27.73 -44.59 -48.08
N LEU A 147 28.21 -45.17 -46.98
CA LEU A 147 29.23 -46.22 -47.00
C LEU A 147 28.73 -47.49 -47.70
N GLU A 148 27.51 -47.93 -47.40
CA GLU A 148 26.88 -49.08 -48.08
C GLU A 148 26.75 -48.83 -49.59
N ILE A 149 26.29 -47.65 -50.02
CA ILE A 149 26.19 -47.29 -51.44
C ILE A 149 27.57 -47.27 -52.11
N ALA A 150 28.59 -46.73 -51.43
CA ALA A 150 29.96 -46.72 -51.96
C ALA A 150 30.49 -48.15 -52.17
N GLU A 151 30.22 -49.05 -51.22
CA GLU A 151 30.59 -50.46 -51.34
C GLU A 151 29.79 -51.18 -52.42
N TYR A 152 28.48 -50.93 -52.51
CA TYR A 152 27.65 -51.47 -53.61
C TYR A 152 28.18 -51.02 -54.97
N ARG A 153 28.58 -49.75 -55.12
CA ARG A 153 29.23 -49.26 -56.35
C ARG A 153 30.53 -50.00 -56.63
N ARG A 154 31.40 -50.18 -55.62
CA ARG A 154 32.65 -50.95 -55.74
C ARG A 154 32.42 -52.39 -56.21
N LEU A 155 31.39 -53.05 -55.68
CA LEU A 155 31.04 -54.42 -56.07
C LEU A 155 30.41 -54.48 -57.48
N LEU A 156 29.63 -53.48 -57.88
CA LEU A 156 28.97 -53.42 -59.19
C LEU A 156 29.94 -53.02 -60.32
N ASP A 157 30.90 -52.15 -60.03
CA ASP A 157 32.00 -51.78 -60.93
C ASP A 157 32.97 -52.97 -61.15
N GLY A 158 32.71 -54.10 -60.50
CA GLY A 158 33.45 -55.34 -60.63
C GLY A 158 34.57 -55.45 -59.60
N GLU A 159 34.71 -56.62 -58.99
CA GLU A 159 36.06 -57.18 -58.90
C GLU A 159 36.63 -57.14 -60.32
N ASP A 160 37.43 -56.11 -60.59
CA ASP A 160 38.10 -55.89 -61.87
C ASP A 160 38.93 -57.16 -62.19
N ASP A 161 38.32 -58.01 -63.01
CA ASP A 161 38.92 -58.54 -64.22
C ASP A 161 40.29 -59.21 -64.07
N SER A 162 40.39 -60.28 -63.30
CA SER A 162 41.64 -61.06 -63.25
C SER A 162 41.51 -62.59 -63.16
N SER A 163 40.32 -63.19 -63.28
CA SER A 163 40.23 -64.67 -63.27
C SER A 163 39.04 -65.27 -64.02
N ARG A 164 38.69 -64.76 -65.20
CA ARG A 164 37.79 -65.46 -66.12
C ARG A 164 38.58 -66.08 -67.27
N GLN A 165 39.17 -67.26 -67.02
CA GLN A 165 39.68 -68.11 -68.11
C GLN A 165 38.50 -68.67 -68.91
N VAL A 166 38.44 -68.32 -70.19
CA VAL A 166 37.47 -68.89 -71.13
C VAL A 166 38.13 -70.11 -71.78
N VAL A 167 37.67 -71.30 -71.42
CA VAL A 167 38.13 -72.55 -72.04
C VAL A 167 37.22 -72.90 -73.21
N THR A 168 37.77 -72.88 -74.43
CA THR A 168 37.02 -73.26 -75.64
C THR A 168 37.36 -74.69 -76.01
N LYS A 169 36.33 -75.56 -76.07
CA LYS A 169 36.50 -76.96 -76.52
C LYS A 169 36.01 -77.11 -77.95
N VAL A 170 36.91 -77.46 -78.85
CA VAL A 170 36.57 -77.78 -80.24
C VAL A 170 36.44 -79.30 -80.36
N ILE A 171 35.30 -79.75 -80.89
CA ILE A 171 35.03 -81.17 -81.11
C ILE A 171 34.99 -81.40 -82.61
N THR A 172 35.95 -82.16 -83.12
CA THR A 172 35.98 -82.58 -84.52
C THR A 172 35.46 -84.01 -84.60
N VAL A 173 34.38 -84.20 -85.37
CA VAL A 173 33.82 -85.52 -85.67
C VAL A 173 34.13 -85.81 -87.13
N VAL A 174 34.87 -86.89 -87.37
CA VAL A 174 35.16 -87.39 -88.72
C VAL A 174 34.34 -88.66 -88.93
N GLU A 175 33.42 -88.61 -89.89
CA GLU A 175 32.59 -89.74 -90.29
C GLU A 175 33.00 -90.22 -91.68
N THR A 176 33.25 -91.51 -91.84
CA THR A 176 33.53 -92.12 -93.14
C THR A 176 32.25 -92.77 -93.67
N VAL A 177 31.77 -92.29 -94.81
CA VAL A 177 30.53 -92.74 -95.46
C VAL A 177 30.86 -93.44 -96.76
N VAL A 178 30.41 -94.69 -96.92
CA VAL A 178 30.53 -95.47 -98.16
C VAL A 178 29.13 -95.95 -98.55
N ASP A 179 28.72 -95.73 -99.80
CA ASP A 179 27.38 -96.05 -100.33
C ASP A 179 26.21 -95.57 -99.44
N GLY A 180 26.34 -94.36 -98.89
CA GLY A 180 25.26 -93.69 -98.14
C GLY A 180 25.00 -94.25 -96.74
N ARG A 181 25.82 -95.17 -96.24
CA ARG A 181 25.81 -95.59 -94.83
C ARG A 181 27.11 -95.20 -94.13
N VAL A 182 26.98 -94.62 -92.93
CA VAL A 182 28.11 -94.33 -92.04
C VAL A 182 28.64 -95.66 -91.52
N VAL A 183 29.88 -95.98 -91.86
CA VAL A 183 30.51 -97.25 -91.46
C VAL A 183 31.49 -97.07 -90.30
N GLU A 184 31.98 -95.85 -90.07
CA GLU A 184 32.91 -95.53 -89.00
C GLU A 184 32.77 -94.06 -88.59
N SER A 185 32.76 -93.78 -87.29
CA SER A 185 32.70 -92.44 -86.70
C SER A 185 33.76 -92.32 -85.62
N SER A 186 34.66 -91.35 -85.76
CA SER A 186 35.70 -91.04 -84.78
C SER A 186 35.57 -89.60 -84.30
N LYS A 187 35.76 -89.39 -83.00
CA LYS A 187 35.59 -88.10 -82.32
C LYS A 187 36.84 -87.73 -81.57
N THR A 188 37.43 -86.58 -81.90
CA THR A 188 38.53 -85.98 -81.15
C THR A 188 38.08 -84.69 -80.49
N VAL A 189 38.63 -84.40 -79.31
CA VAL A 189 38.30 -83.21 -78.52
C VAL A 189 39.60 -82.48 -78.21
N ASP A 190 39.74 -81.28 -78.74
CA ASP A 190 40.86 -80.39 -78.47
C ASP A 190 40.39 -79.29 -77.51
N VAL A 191 41.20 -79.01 -76.48
CA VAL A 191 40.90 -78.04 -75.43
C VAL A 191 41.96 -76.95 -75.47
N ASP A 192 41.59 -75.78 -75.98
CA ASP A 192 42.43 -74.58 -75.89
C ASP A 192 41.98 -73.74 -74.69
N VAL A 193 42.97 -73.38 -73.87
CA VAL A 193 42.82 -72.49 -72.72
C VAL A 193 43.45 -71.16 -73.13
N ASP A 194 42.64 -70.23 -73.61
CA ASP A 194 43.10 -68.87 -73.82
C ASP A 194 43.01 -68.10 -72.50
N GLU A 195 44.17 -67.63 -72.02
CA GLU A 195 44.22 -66.60 -70.99
C GLU A 195 43.81 -65.28 -71.63
N ILE A 196 42.60 -64.82 -71.30
CA ILE A 196 42.18 -63.45 -71.61
C ILE A 196 42.98 -62.54 -70.69
N LYS A 197 43.84 -61.73 -71.30
CA LYS A 197 44.68 -60.72 -70.64
C LYS A 197 43.92 -59.43 -70.40
#